data_AF-A0A6J3MC82-F1
#
_entry.id   AF-A0A6J3MC82-F1
#
_cell.length_a   1.000
_cell.length_b   1.000
_cell.length_c   1.000
_cell.angle_alpha   90.00
_cell.angle_beta   90.00
_cell.angle_gamma   90.00
#
_symmetry.space_group_name_H-M   'P 1'
#
loop_
_entity.id
_entity.type
_entity.pdbx_description
1 polymer ?
#
loop_
_entity_poly.entity_id
_entity_poly.type
_entity_poly.pdbx_seq_one_letter_code
_entity_poly.pdbx_strand_id
1 'polypeptide(L)'
;MASQQPNPTAPVLPTPNPTRSPLPLSSSQESQVRELYHKRVRMKCADEVRDFAACCTGRTFTATIMCRTQQKAMNSCMMRYATQAEQDAARAEWFATIDERRVQREQKEAKRVEDEKFWREWW
;
A
#
# COMPACT_ATOMS: atom_id res chain seq x y z
N MET A 1 -55.75 -20.60 -13.82
CA MET A 1 -55.09 -19.30 -13.63
C MET A 1 -54.35 -19.32 -12.31
N ALA A 2 -53.15 -18.73 -12.29
CA ALA A 2 -52.23 -18.52 -11.16
C ALA A 2 -51.38 -19.72 -10.67
N SER A 3 -50.11 -19.72 -11.11
CA SER A 3 -48.98 -20.29 -10.35
C SER A 3 -47.86 -19.25 -10.36
N GLN A 4 -47.47 -18.77 -9.18
CA GLN A 4 -46.47 -17.72 -8.93
C GLN A 4 -45.02 -18.23 -9.09
N GLN A 5 -44.16 -17.38 -9.64
CA GLN A 5 -42.70 -17.50 -9.60
C GLN A 5 -42.15 -17.26 -8.18
N PRO A 6 -40.99 -17.84 -7.85
CA PRO A 6 -39.91 -16.96 -7.41
C PRO A 6 -38.51 -17.43 -7.85
N ASN A 7 -37.69 -16.54 -8.39
CA ASN A 7 -36.49 -16.05 -7.69
C ASN A 7 -35.65 -15.11 -8.58
N PRO A 8 -35.12 -14.01 -8.02
CA PRO A 8 -34.26 -13.09 -8.74
C PRO A 8 -32.84 -13.66 -8.86
N THR A 9 -32.40 -13.86 -10.09
CA THR A 9 -31.00 -14.17 -10.40
C THR A 9 -30.14 -12.93 -10.13
N ALA A 10 -29.66 -12.78 -8.90
CA ALA A 10 -28.57 -11.86 -8.61
C ALA A 10 -27.27 -12.43 -9.22
N PRO A 11 -26.47 -11.64 -9.95
CA PRO A 11 -25.18 -12.11 -10.44
C PRO A 11 -24.22 -12.25 -9.25
N VAL A 12 -23.93 -13.49 -8.87
CA VAL A 12 -22.86 -13.80 -7.90
C VAL A 12 -21.53 -13.42 -8.55
N LEU A 13 -20.89 -12.38 -8.02
CA LEU A 13 -19.54 -11.99 -8.43
C LEU A 13 -18.57 -13.17 -8.17
N PRO A 14 -17.75 -13.57 -9.16
CA PRO A 14 -16.83 -14.69 -8.98
C PRO A 14 -15.78 -14.35 -7.91
N THR A 15 -15.67 -15.18 -6.88
CA THR A 15 -14.57 -15.13 -5.91
C THR A 15 -13.27 -15.52 -6.62
N PRO A 16 -12.27 -14.64 -6.72
CA PRO A 16 -11.07 -14.94 -7.48
C PRO A 16 -10.16 -15.94 -6.75
N ASN A 17 -9.88 -17.05 -7.42
CA ASN A 17 -9.06 -18.16 -6.95
C ASN A 17 -7.56 -17.79 -7.12
N PRO A 18 -6.75 -17.72 -6.04
CA PRO A 18 -5.40 -17.13 -6.05
C PRO A 18 -4.30 -18.12 -6.49
N THR A 19 -4.57 -18.95 -7.48
CA THR A 19 -3.65 -20.02 -7.86
C THR A 19 -3.02 -19.70 -9.23
N ARG A 20 -1.83 -19.09 -9.17
CA ARG A 20 -0.77 -19.06 -10.22
C ARG A 20 -0.69 -17.87 -11.18
N SER A 21 -1.64 -16.95 -11.17
CA SER A 21 -1.49 -15.65 -11.84
C SER A 21 -2.05 -14.57 -10.92
N PRO A 22 -1.25 -13.55 -10.54
CA PRO A 22 -1.79 -12.47 -9.73
C PRO A 22 -2.94 -11.84 -10.50
N LEU A 23 -4.07 -11.64 -9.83
CA LEU A 23 -5.21 -10.91 -10.38
C LEU A 23 -4.68 -9.62 -11.02
N PRO A 24 -5.06 -9.31 -12.27
CA PRO A 24 -4.60 -8.09 -12.92
C PRO A 24 -5.13 -6.91 -12.11
N LEU A 25 -4.22 -6.27 -11.37
CA LEU A 25 -4.51 -5.07 -10.60
C LEU A 25 -4.55 -3.88 -11.55
N SER A 26 -5.43 -2.91 -11.29
CA SER A 26 -5.37 -1.63 -12.00
C SER A 26 -4.04 -0.93 -11.70
N SER A 27 -3.59 -0.06 -12.60
CA SER A 27 -2.32 0.68 -12.44
C SER A 27 -2.20 1.39 -11.07
N SER A 28 -3.30 1.94 -10.57
CA SER A 28 -3.35 2.59 -9.24
C SER A 28 -3.26 1.59 -8.08
N GLN A 29 -3.76 0.38 -8.24
CA GLN A 29 -3.63 -0.68 -7.23
C GLN A 29 -2.19 -1.22 -7.20
N GLU A 30 -1.55 -1.37 -8.36
CA GLU A 30 -0.15 -1.77 -8.45
C GLU A 30 0.81 -0.73 -7.86
N SER A 31 0.50 0.56 -7.97
CA SER A 31 1.32 1.60 -7.32
C SER A 31 1.25 1.49 -5.79
N GLN A 32 0.06 1.23 -5.22
CA GLN A 32 -0.11 1.01 -3.79
C GLN A 32 0.64 -0.24 -3.29
N VAL A 33 0.61 -1.33 -4.06
CA VAL A 33 1.40 -2.53 -3.75
C VAL A 33 2.90 -2.21 -3.79
N ARG A 34 3.37 -1.46 -4.80
CA ARG A 34 4.76 -1.02 -4.90
C ARG A 34 5.19 -0.15 -3.73
N GLU A 35 4.32 0.72 -3.24
CA GLU A 35 4.57 1.54 -2.06
C GLU A 35 4.74 0.69 -0.80
N LEU A 36 3.86 -0.30 -0.57
CA LEU A 36 3.97 -1.24 0.55
C LEU A 36 5.26 -2.07 0.46
N TYR A 37 5.58 -2.56 -0.73
CA TYR A 37 6.82 -3.27 -1.00
C TYR A 37 8.05 -2.41 -0.69
N HIS A 38 8.13 -1.18 -1.21
CA HIS A 38 9.25 -0.27 -0.92
C HIS A 38 9.31 0.13 0.55
N LYS A 39 8.16 0.24 1.25
CA LYS A 39 8.12 0.47 2.68
C LYS A 39 8.76 -0.71 3.42
N ARG A 40 8.37 -1.95 3.11
CA ARG A 40 8.91 -3.16 3.74
C ARG A 40 10.41 -3.33 3.50
N VAL A 41 10.87 -3.11 2.27
CA VAL A 41 12.31 -3.18 1.92
C VAL A 41 13.09 -2.12 2.68
N ARG A 42 12.59 -0.88 2.77
CA ARG A 42 13.22 0.19 3.56
C ARG A 42 13.26 -0.12 5.05
N MET A 43 12.23 -0.76 5.61
CA MET A 43 12.22 -1.19 7.00
C MET A 43 13.29 -2.26 7.28
N LYS A 44 13.51 -3.20 6.36
CA LYS A 44 14.57 -4.21 6.48
C LYS A 44 15.98 -3.61 6.36
N CYS A 45 16.14 -2.59 5.53
CA CYS A 45 17.39 -1.85 5.33
C CYS A 45 17.47 -0.56 6.16
N ALA A 46 16.75 -0.48 7.29
CA ALA A 46 16.63 0.77 8.06
C ALA A 46 17.99 1.31 8.51
N ASP A 47 18.91 0.43 8.92
CA ASP A 47 20.23 0.83 9.41
C ASP A 47 21.04 1.54 8.32
N GLU A 48 21.13 0.95 7.12
CA GLU A 48 21.83 1.52 5.97
C GLU A 48 21.21 2.85 5.50
N VAL A 49 19.88 2.96 5.58
CA VAL A 49 19.16 4.19 5.24
C VAL A 49 19.46 5.29 6.26
N ARG A 50 19.58 4.97 7.55
CA ARG A 50 19.96 5.93 8.59
C ARG A 50 21.40 6.43 8.40
N ASP A 51 22.33 5.55 8.07
CA ASP A 51 23.72 5.94 7.82
C ASP A 51 23.86 6.85 6.60
N PHE A 52 23.10 6.56 5.53
CA PHE A 52 22.99 7.45 4.38
C PHE A 52 22.37 8.80 4.76
N ALA A 53 21.28 8.81 5.56
CA ALA A 53 20.64 10.04 6.01
C ALA A 53 21.54 10.90 6.91
N ALA A 54 22.30 10.28 7.82
CA ALA A 54 23.28 10.96 8.66
C ALA A 54 24.35 11.65 7.82
N CYS A 55 24.86 10.99 6.78
CA CYS A 55 25.83 11.59 5.86
C CYS A 55 25.24 12.77 5.07
N CYS A 56 23.97 12.67 4.66
CA CYS A 56 23.27 13.71 3.88
C CYS A 56 22.85 14.94 4.71
N THR A 57 22.73 14.82 6.04
CA THR A 57 22.18 15.89 6.90
C THR A 57 22.98 17.21 6.81
N GLY A 58 24.28 17.14 6.52
CA GLY A 58 25.14 18.32 6.36
C GLY A 58 25.57 18.64 4.93
N ARG A 59 25.07 17.92 3.92
CA ARG A 59 25.58 17.97 2.53
C ARG A 59 24.43 17.91 1.54
N THR A 60 23.75 19.03 1.28
CA THR A 60 22.60 19.07 0.36
C THR A 60 23.01 18.88 -1.10
N PHE A 61 24.09 19.54 -1.55
CA PHE A 61 24.50 19.52 -2.96
C PHE A 61 25.58 18.48 -3.28
N THR A 62 26.47 18.19 -2.33
CA THR A 62 27.61 17.29 -2.54
C THR A 62 27.38 15.88 -1.98
N ALA A 63 26.19 15.57 -1.46
CA ALA A 63 25.83 14.26 -0.90
C ALA A 63 26.11 13.11 -1.87
N THR A 64 25.76 13.24 -3.14
CA THR A 64 25.90 12.14 -4.12
C THR A 64 27.37 11.74 -4.35
N ILE A 65 28.31 12.68 -4.18
CA ILE A 65 29.74 12.43 -4.34
C ILE A 65 30.33 11.93 -3.01
N MET A 66 30.05 12.65 -1.93
CA MET A 66 30.69 12.45 -0.63
C MET A 66 30.09 11.27 0.16
N CYS A 67 28.80 11.00 -0.01
CA CYS A 67 28.08 9.90 0.63
C CYS A 67 27.89 8.70 -0.32
N ARG A 68 28.69 8.62 -1.39
CA ARG A 68 28.57 7.58 -2.42
C ARG A 68 28.76 6.17 -1.85
N THR A 69 29.59 6.02 -0.82
CA THR A 69 29.88 4.74 -0.17
C THR A 69 28.64 4.23 0.57
N GLN A 70 28.02 5.10 1.38
CA GLN A 70 26.77 4.81 2.10
C GLN A 70 25.61 4.59 1.13
N GLN A 71 25.53 5.36 0.05
CA GLN A 71 24.54 5.17 -1.01
C GLN A 71 24.65 3.79 -1.66
N LYS A 72 25.88 3.32 -1.94
CA LYS A 72 26.11 1.97 -2.47
C LYS A 72 25.73 0.88 -1.46
N ALA A 73 26.06 1.06 -0.19
CA ALA A 73 25.70 0.11 0.87
C ALA A 73 24.16 -0.03 0.97
N MET A 74 23.45 1.10 1.07
CA MET A 74 21.99 1.16 1.06
C MET A 74 21.40 0.47 -0.19
N ASN A 75 21.88 0.81 -1.38
CA ASN A 75 21.40 0.19 -2.62
C ASN A 75 21.68 -1.32 -2.67
N SER A 76 22.83 -1.77 -2.16
CA SER A 76 23.15 -3.19 -2.10
C SER A 76 22.19 -3.95 -1.18
N CYS A 77 21.80 -3.37 -0.04
CA CYS A 77 20.80 -3.95 0.85
C CYS A 77 19.42 -4.01 0.18
N MET A 78 18.98 -2.91 -0.45
CA MET A 78 17.71 -2.87 -1.16
C MET A 78 17.63 -3.93 -2.27
N MET A 79 18.71 -4.11 -3.03
CA MET A 79 18.77 -5.12 -4.09
C MET A 79 18.69 -6.56 -3.56
N ARG A 80 19.22 -6.85 -2.36
CA ARG A 80 19.11 -8.19 -1.75
C ARG A 80 17.68 -8.55 -1.40
N TYR A 81 16.89 -7.59 -0.94
CA TYR A 81 15.48 -7.80 -0.61
C TYR A 81 14.54 -7.53 -1.78
N ALA A 82 15.08 -7.15 -2.94
CA ALA A 82 14.29 -6.88 -4.12
C ALA A 82 13.89 -8.17 -4.86
N THR A 83 13.24 -9.10 -4.16
CA THR A 83 12.85 -10.40 -4.69
C THR A 83 11.37 -10.43 -5.08
N GLN A 84 11.04 -11.27 -6.06
CA GLN A 84 9.64 -11.50 -6.46
C GLN A 84 8.79 -12.00 -5.29
N ALA A 85 9.34 -12.84 -4.43
CA ALA A 85 8.67 -13.36 -3.24
C ALA A 85 8.22 -12.24 -2.28
N GLU A 86 9.04 -11.19 -2.10
CA GLU A 86 8.67 -10.03 -1.29
C GLU A 86 7.56 -9.20 -1.95
N GLN A 87 7.55 -9.10 -3.29
CA GLN A 87 6.48 -8.44 -4.02
C GLN A 87 5.16 -9.20 -3.89
N ASP A 88 5.18 -10.54 -3.97
CA ASP A 88 3.98 -11.37 -3.82
C ASP A 88 3.45 -11.35 -2.37
N ALA A 89 4.35 -11.33 -1.39
CA ALA A 89 3.97 -11.15 0.01
C ALA A 89 3.43 -9.73 0.29
N ALA A 90 3.89 -8.70 -0.44
CA ALA A 90 3.32 -7.36 -0.36
C ALA A 90 1.95 -7.28 -1.04
N ARG A 91 1.72 -8.02 -2.14
CA ARG A 91 0.39 -8.18 -2.75
C ARG A 91 -0.58 -8.83 -1.77
N ALA A 92 -0.18 -9.92 -1.12
CA ALA A 92 -1.02 -10.63 -0.15
C ALA A 92 -1.42 -9.71 1.03
N GLU A 93 -0.47 -8.96 1.58
CA GLU A 93 -0.75 -7.96 2.63
C GLU A 93 -1.67 -6.85 2.12
N TRP A 94 -1.47 -6.37 0.88
CA TRP A 94 -2.34 -5.37 0.27
C TRP A 94 -3.76 -5.87 0.15
N PHE A 95 -3.99 -7.11 -0.29
CA PHE A 95 -5.32 -7.70 -0.34
C PHE A 95 -5.95 -7.84 1.06
N ALA A 96 -5.19 -8.28 2.07
CA ALA A 96 -5.67 -8.38 3.45
C ALA A 96 -6.11 -7.02 4.02
N THR A 97 -5.41 -5.95 3.65
CA THR A 97 -5.69 -4.58 4.11
C THR A 97 -6.76 -3.86 3.28
N ILE A 98 -7.35 -4.47 2.25
CA ILE A 98 -8.46 -3.86 1.47
C ILE A 98 -9.65 -3.55 2.37
N ASP A 99 -10.08 -4.54 3.17
CA ASP A 99 -11.25 -4.38 4.03
C ASP A 99 -11.02 -3.33 5.10
N GLU A 100 -9.83 -3.32 5.72
CA GLU A 100 -9.43 -2.28 6.67
C GLU A 100 -9.45 -0.88 6.03
N ARG A 101 -8.91 -0.73 4.81
CA ARG A 101 -8.94 0.55 4.10
C ARG A 101 -10.34 1.00 3.71
N ARG A 102 -11.30 0.07 3.57
CA ARG A 102 -12.70 0.41 3.32
C ARG A 102 -13.35 0.94 4.60
N VAL A 103 -13.20 0.22 5.71
CA VAL A 103 -13.70 0.65 7.03
C VAL A 103 -13.14 2.01 7.43
N GLN A 104 -11.84 2.26 7.19
CA GLN A 104 -11.20 3.55 7.47
C GLN A 104 -11.75 4.72 6.64
N ARG A 105 -12.24 4.47 5.42
CA ARG A 105 -12.91 5.50 4.61
C ARG A 105 -14.30 5.80 5.16
N GLU A 106 -15.06 4.75 5.46
CA GLU A 106 -16.41 4.87 6.04
C GLU A 106 -16.35 5.63 7.39
N GLN A 107 -15.36 5.35 8.24
CA GLN A 107 -15.15 6.08 9.50
C GLN A 107 -14.78 7.56 9.29
N LYS A 108 -13.91 7.86 8.32
CA LYS A 108 -13.53 9.25 8.00
C LYS A 108 -14.70 10.04 7.43
N GLU A 109 -15.55 9.42 6.62
CA GLU A 109 -16.75 10.04 6.09
C GLU A 109 -17.79 10.28 7.18
N ALA A 110 -18.00 9.32 8.08
CA ALA A 110 -18.87 9.50 9.25
C ALA A 110 -18.39 10.68 10.12
N LYS A 111 -17.08 10.76 10.40
CA LYS A 111 -16.50 11.87 11.16
C LYS A 111 -16.66 13.21 10.43
N ARG A 112 -16.44 13.26 9.11
CA ARG A 112 -16.66 14.48 8.31
C ARG A 112 -18.11 14.95 8.38
N VAL A 113 -19.08 14.04 8.32
CA VAL A 113 -20.51 14.38 8.44
C VAL A 113 -20.84 14.90 9.84
N GLU A 114 -20.26 14.31 10.88
CA GLU A 114 -20.40 14.80 12.26
C GLU A 114 -19.78 16.18 12.43
N ASP A 115 -18.55 16.38 11.96
CA ASP A 115 -17.86 17.67 11.95
C ASP A 115 -18.69 18.72 11.19
N GLU A 116 -19.24 18.39 10.02
CA GLU A 116 -20.13 19.29 9.25
C GLU A 116 -21.42 19.66 9.97
N LYS A 117 -21.98 18.77 10.80
CA LYS A 117 -23.16 19.08 11.64
C LYS A 117 -22.76 19.99 12.79
N PHE A 118 -21.67 19.65 13.47
CA PHE A 118 -21.11 20.46 14.55
C PHE A 118 -20.81 21.89 14.07
N TRP A 119 -20.17 22.06 12.91
CA TRP A 119 -19.89 23.37 12.32
C TRP A 119 -21.15 24.13 11.89
N ARG A 120 -22.23 23.43 11.51
CA ARG A 120 -23.53 24.06 11.17
C ARG A 120 -24.34 24.51 12.39
N GLU A 121 -24.19 23.84 13.52
CA GLU A 121 -24.90 24.18 14.77
C GLU A 121 -24.18 25.27 15.57
N TRP A 122 -22.85 25.39 15.39
CA TRP A 122 -22.01 26.34 16.13
C TRP A 122 -21.99 27.76 15.55
N TRP A 123 -22.44 27.94 14.31
CA TRP A 123 -22.61 29.24 13.65
C TRP A 123 -24.11 29.53 13.52
#